data_AF-A0A7C1Z6A7-F1
#
_entry.id   AF-A0A7C1Z6A7-F1
#
_cell.length_a   1.000
_cell.length_b   1.000
_cell.length_c   1.000
_cell.angle_alpha   90.00
_cell.angle_beta   90.00
_cell.angle_gamma   90.00
#
_symmetry.space_group_name_H-M   'P 1'
#
loop_
_entity.id
_entity.type
_entity.pdbx_description
1 polymer ?
#
loop_
_entity_poly.entity_id
_entity_poly.type
_entity_poly.pdbx_seq_one_letter_code
_entity_poly.pdbx_strand_id
1 'polypeptide(L)' 'MYDILELNKKLVSELRDIAKELKIKRVEGFKKQDLIYKILDQQAIVASETPVKQKDQRKDRTPA' A
#
# COMPACT_ATOMS: atom_id res chain seq x y z
N MET A 1 -3.85 -5.13 2.76
CA MET A 1 -3.68 -3.78 2.17
C MET A 1 -3.17 -2.90 3.30
N TYR A 2 -1.97 -2.34 3.18
CA TYR A 2 -1.42 -1.47 4.22
C TYR A 2 -2.00 -0.06 4.13
N ASP A 3 -2.20 0.60 5.28
CA ASP A 3 -2.55 2.01 5.33
C ASP A 3 -1.32 2.93 5.47
N ILE A 4 -1.53 4.25 5.28
CA ILE A 4 -0.44 5.23 5.33
C ILE A 4 0.20 5.35 6.71
N LEU A 5 -0.53 5.11 7.81
CA LEU A 5 0.01 5.17 9.16
C LEU A 5 0.86 3.93 9.48
N GLU A 6 0.44 2.76 9.03
CA GLU A 6 1.19 1.51 9.13
C GLU A 6 2.52 1.62 8.36
N LEU A 7 2.47 2.10 7.12
CA LEU A 7 3.66 2.27 6.29
C LEU A 7 4.61 3.32 6.85
N ASN A 8 4.10 4.40 7.47
CA ASN A 8 4.94 5.41 8.10
C ASN A 8 5.70 4.88 9.34
N LYS A 9 5.15 3.89 10.05
CA LYS A 9 5.81 3.26 11.21
C LYS A 9 6.92 2.29 10.82
N LYS A 10 6.91 1.78 9.58
CA LYS A 10 7.90 0.82 9.08
C LYS A 10 9.26 1.43 8.82
N LEU A 11 10.29 0.59 8.92
CA LEU A 11 11.65 0.91 8.48
C LEU A 11 11.73 0.96 6.96
N VAL A 12 12.73 1.68 6.44
CA VAL A 12 12.97 1.78 5.00
C VAL A 12 13.28 0.39 4.40
N SER A 13 13.97 -0.48 5.13
CA SER A 13 14.22 -1.87 4.72
C SER A 13 12.91 -2.65 4.56
N GLU A 14 12.02 -2.61 5.56
CA GLU A 14 10.71 -3.27 5.48
C GLU A 14 9.87 -2.73 4.31
N LEU A 15 9.90 -1.41 4.08
CA LEU A 15 9.19 -0.80 2.94
C LEU A 15 9.77 -1.28 1.61
N ARG A 16 11.08 -1.48 1.51
CA ARG A 16 11.70 -2.06 0.30
C ARG A 16 11.27 -3.50 0.08
N ASP A 17 11.15 -4.29 1.13
CA ASP A 17 10.71 -5.68 1.04
C ASP A 17 9.26 -5.77 0.58
N ILE A 18 8.36 -4.97 1.17
CA ILE A 18 6.96 -4.85 0.72
C ILE A 18 6.90 -4.39 -0.75
N ALA A 19 7.69 -3.41 -1.12
CA ALA A 19 7.72 -2.90 -2.49
C ALA A 19 8.23 -3.97 -3.49
N LYS A 20 9.18 -4.83 -3.09
CA LYS A 20 9.64 -5.98 -3.89
C LYS A 20 8.54 -7.03 -4.07
N GLU A 21 7.81 -7.36 -3.00
CA GLU A 21 6.65 -8.28 -3.05
C GLU A 21 5.57 -7.77 -4.02
N LEU A 22 5.32 -6.45 -4.00
CA LEU A 22 4.42 -5.78 -4.92
C LEU A 22 5.00 -5.55 -6.33
N LYS A 23 6.19 -6.11 -6.63
CA LYS A 23 6.90 -6.01 -7.93
C LYS A 23 7.22 -4.58 -8.37
N ILE A 24 7.34 -3.64 -7.43
CA ILE A 24 7.77 -2.27 -7.71
C ILE A 24 9.27 -2.32 -8.05
N LYS A 25 9.65 -1.74 -9.20
CA LYS A 25 11.03 -1.73 -9.67
C LYS A 25 11.81 -0.56 -9.06
N ARG A 26 13.14 -0.71 -8.96
CA ARG A 26 14.09 0.35 -8.52
C ARG A 26 13.87 0.86 -7.09
N VAL A 27 13.39 0.00 -6.19
CA VAL A 27 13.09 0.35 -4.78
C VAL A 27 14.28 0.88 -3.99
N GLU A 28 15.49 0.46 -4.35
CA GLU A 28 16.73 0.87 -3.66
C GLU A 28 17.04 2.37 -3.84
N GLY A 29 16.52 3.01 -4.89
CA GLY A 29 16.70 4.43 -5.17
C GLY A 29 15.63 5.35 -4.56
N PHE A 30 14.60 4.79 -3.95
CA PHE A 30 13.49 5.57 -3.40
C PHE A 30 13.73 5.95 -1.94
N LYS A 31 13.31 7.17 -1.58
CA LYS A 31 13.26 7.63 -0.20
C LYS A 31 12.04 7.02 0.48
N LYS A 32 11.97 7.11 1.82
CA LYS A 32 10.89 6.55 2.63
C LYS A 32 9.49 6.95 2.10
N GLN A 33 9.25 8.25 1.92
CA GLN A 33 7.96 8.75 1.44
C GLN A 33 7.64 8.24 0.03
N ASP A 34 8.62 8.21 -0.88
CA ASP A 34 8.43 7.67 -2.23
C ASP A 34 8.04 6.19 -2.22
N LEU A 35 8.64 5.39 -1.33
CA LEU A 35 8.27 3.99 -1.15
C LEU A 35 6.84 3.86 -0.65
N ILE A 36 6.43 4.66 0.34
CA ILE A 36 5.08 4.65 0.89
C ILE A 36 4.05 4.96 -0.21
N TYR A 37 4.25 6.03 -0.98
CA TYR A 37 3.33 6.40 -2.05
C TYR A 37 3.26 5.32 -3.15
N LYS A 38 4.40 4.79 -3.58
CA LYS A 38 4.42 3.74 -4.60
C LYS A 38 3.75 2.44 -4.15
N ILE A 39 3.89 2.08 -2.88
CA ILE A 39 3.21 0.91 -2.30
C ILE A 39 1.69 1.13 -2.31
N LEU A 40 1.22 2.31 -1.88
CA LEU A 40 -0.20 2.64 -1.88
C LEU A 40 -0.79 2.63 -3.31
N ASP A 41 -0.08 3.23 -4.28
CA ASP A 41 -0.49 3.24 -5.68
C ASP A 41 -0.58 1.81 -6.24
N GLN A 42 0.43 0.98 -5.98
CA GLN A 42 0.46 -0.39 -6.47
C GLN A 42 -0.65 -1.25 -5.84
N GLN A 43 -0.94 -1.04 -4.55
CA GLN A 43 -2.08 -1.68 -3.88
C GLN A 43 -3.40 -1.30 -4.53
N ALA A 44 -3.58 -0.02 -4.90
CA ALA A 44 -4.79 0.45 -5.57
C ALA A 44 -4.96 -0.18 -6.96
N ILE A 45 -3.87 -0.30 -7.73
CA ILE A 45 -3.86 -0.97 -9.04
C ILE A 45 -4.27 -2.44 -8.89
N VAL A 46 -3.62 -3.19 -7.99
CA VAL A 46 -3.91 -4.63 -7.78
C VAL A 46 -5.36 -4.84 -7.33
N ALA A 47 -5.87 -3.97 -6.45
CA ALA A 47 -7.26 -4.00 -6.01
C ALA A 47 -8.26 -3.67 -7.15
N SER A 48 -7.85 -2.90 -8.16
CA SER A 48 -8.68 -2.59 -9.33
C SER A 48 -8.64 -3.67 -10.41
N GLU A 49 -7.51 -4.40 -10.54
CA GLU A 49 -7.30 -5.43 -11.55
C GLU A 49 -7.91 -6.80 -11.16
N THR A 50 -8.12 -7.03 -9.85
CA THR A 50 -8.78 -8.25 -9.37
C THR A 50 -10.20 -7.92 -8.89
N PRO A 51 -11.27 -8.45 -9.52
CA PRO A 51 -12.62 -8.37 -8.97
C PRO A 51 -12.77 -9.37 -7.81
N VAL A 52 -11.89 -9.29 -6.81
CA VAL A 52 -11.92 -10.13 -5.63
C VAL A 52 -12.56 -9.32 -4.53
N LYS A 53 -13.89 -9.47 -4.42
CA LYS A 53 -14.77 -9.17 -3.29
C LYS A 53 -14.16 -8.21 -2.27
N GLN A 54 -14.56 -6.94 -2.35
CA GLN A 54 -14.58 -6.02 -1.23
C GLN A 54 -15.14 -6.75 0.00
N LYS A 55 -14.25 -7.23 0.88
CA LYS A 55 -14.59 -7.43 2.28
C LYS A 55 -14.04 -6.24 3.03
N ASP A 56 -14.94 -5.29 3.21
CA ASP A 56 -15.21 -4.73 4.52
C ASP A 56 -14.06 -4.00 5.20
N GLN A 57 -13.79 -2.77 4.74
CA GLN A 57 -13.43 -1.65 5.62
C GLN A 57 -14.06 -0.35 5.09
N ARG A 58 -15.37 -0.36 4.81
CA ARG A 58 -16.15 0.87 4.98
C ARG A 58 -16.57 0.88 6.43
N LYS A 59 -15.68 1.40 7.29
CA LYS A 59 -16.07 1.92 8.60
C LYS A 59 -17.27 2.84 8.39
N ASP A 60 -18.42 2.36 8.85
CA ASP A 60 -19.37 3.12 9.65
C ASP A 60 -19.31 4.64 9.43
N ARG A 61 -20.02 5.10 8.41
CA ARG A 61 -20.65 6.42 8.42
C ARG A 61 -22.11 6.19 8.08
N THR A 62 -22.86 5.97 9.14
CA THR A 62 -24.32 5.98 9.21
C THR A 62 -24.87 7.14 8.37
N PRO A 63 -25.79 6.90 7.40
CA PRO A 63 -26.74 7.93 7.03
C PRO A 63 -27.85 7.94 8.08
N ALA A 64 -28.04 9.08 8.72
CA ALA A 64 -29.27 9.42 9.44
C ALA A 64 -30.41 9.62 8.43
#